data_AF-A0A536GJV8-F1
#
_entry.id   AF-A0A536GJV8-F1
#
_cell.length_a   1.000
_cell.length_b   1.000
_cell.length_c   1.000
_cell.angle_alpha   90.00
_cell.angle_beta   90.00
_cell.angle_gamma   90.00
#
_symmetry.space_group_name_H-M   'P 1'
#
loop_
_entity.id
_entity.type
_entity.pdbx_description
1 polymer ?
#
loop_
_entity_poly.entity_id
_entity_poly.type
_entity_poly.pdbx_seq_one_letter_code
_entity_poly.pdbx_strand_id
1 'polypeptide(L)'
;MRTIAVILIWLVGSSVALAACGGSTASSSAPSQPAATAAASPTADLTPVPGGPAPAPTPPAGNGEFALPAPVCPGPAKEVLPPPVQVALPDGQSIVATPGSATLTTCTTGSASDTVGQDPAVGLTARAGDRLTVSVPPGWVILAYEGSDRPAVGEGANVTPEIVTTTGPSQVEMPIPARSGRSVVGVTLSIVSADGRVVGRIEALFQVEVD
;
A
#
# COMPACT_ATOMS: atom_id res chain seq x y z
N MET A 1 -39.97 -9.11 24.67
CA MET A 1 -39.79 -10.51 24.22
C MET A 1 -40.25 -10.62 22.77
N ARG A 2 -39.32 -10.61 21.82
CA ARG A 2 -39.57 -11.03 20.43
C ARG A 2 -38.32 -11.74 19.92
N THR A 3 -38.44 -13.06 19.88
CA THR A 3 -37.49 -14.03 19.33
C THR A 3 -37.50 -13.92 17.82
N ILE A 4 -36.35 -13.71 17.19
CA ILE A 4 -36.18 -13.91 15.75
C ILE A 4 -35.07 -14.94 15.57
N ALA A 5 -35.48 -16.12 15.14
CA ALA A 5 -34.64 -17.23 14.72
C ALA A 5 -34.69 -17.30 13.19
N VAL A 6 -33.55 -17.25 12.50
CA VAL A 6 -33.44 -17.58 11.07
C VAL A 6 -32.03 -18.17 10.84
N ILE A 7 -31.92 -19.50 10.92
CA ILE A 7 -31.72 -20.47 9.81
C ILE A 7 -30.26 -20.54 9.30
N LEU A 8 -29.62 -21.65 9.68
CA LEU A 8 -28.40 -22.24 9.13
C LEU A 8 -28.57 -22.57 7.63
N ILE A 9 -27.54 -22.30 6.82
CA ILE A 9 -27.32 -22.96 5.54
C ILE A 9 -25.90 -23.54 5.53
N TRP A 10 -25.83 -24.87 5.43
CA TRP A 10 -24.63 -25.63 5.10
C TRP A 10 -24.44 -25.69 3.59
N LEU A 11 -23.22 -25.51 3.10
CA LEU A 11 -22.80 -25.99 1.79
C LEU A 11 -21.47 -26.73 1.92
N VAL A 12 -21.54 -28.00 1.55
CA VAL A 12 -20.49 -29.01 1.42
C VAL A 12 -19.80 -28.83 0.07
N GLY A 13 -18.49 -29.08 -0.05
CA GLY A 13 -17.89 -29.21 -1.39
C GLY A 13 -16.36 -29.27 -1.49
N SER A 14 -15.82 -30.45 -1.20
CA SER A 14 -14.74 -31.18 -1.90
C SER A 14 -13.45 -30.51 -2.43
N SER A 15 -12.36 -31.21 -2.10
CA SER A 15 -10.95 -31.11 -2.46
C SER A 15 -10.62 -31.17 -3.96
N VAL A 16 -9.52 -30.50 -4.37
CA VAL A 16 -8.59 -30.97 -5.43
C VAL A 16 -7.16 -30.55 -5.09
N ALA A 17 -6.22 -31.49 -5.25
CA ALA A 17 -4.79 -31.36 -5.04
C ALA A 17 -4.07 -30.64 -6.20
N LEU A 18 -2.93 -30.01 -5.91
CA LEU A 18 -1.92 -29.72 -6.92
C LEU A 18 -0.52 -29.91 -6.32
N ALA A 19 0.21 -30.84 -6.93
CA ALA A 19 1.63 -31.08 -6.73
C ALA A 19 2.45 -29.98 -7.41
N ALA A 20 3.58 -29.60 -6.82
CA ALA A 20 4.67 -28.94 -7.53
C ALA A 20 6.02 -29.35 -6.93
N CYS A 21 6.83 -30.02 -7.75
CA CYS A 21 8.26 -30.23 -7.58
C CYS A 21 9.04 -28.96 -7.95
N GLY A 22 10.27 -28.84 -7.44
CA GLY A 22 11.31 -27.91 -7.88
C GLY A 22 11.56 -26.80 -6.86
N GLY A 23 12.73 -26.62 -6.27
CA GLY A 23 14.07 -26.87 -6.80
C GLY A 23 14.73 -25.52 -7.11
N SER A 24 15.47 -25.01 -6.12
CA SER A 24 16.61 -24.07 -6.23
C SER A 24 16.47 -22.82 -7.10
N THR A 25 16.32 -21.66 -6.47
CA THR A 25 16.67 -20.37 -7.05
C THR A 25 18.04 -19.91 -6.52
N ALA A 26 19.02 -19.96 -7.42
CA ALA A 26 20.35 -19.41 -7.23
C ALA A 26 20.31 -17.88 -7.18
N SER A 27 21.22 -17.33 -6.37
CA SER A 27 21.59 -15.92 -6.30
C SER A 27 21.79 -15.29 -7.68
N SER A 28 21.19 -14.12 -7.89
CA SER A 28 21.60 -13.22 -8.96
C SER A 28 21.94 -11.86 -8.35
N SER A 29 23.23 -11.64 -8.17
CA SER A 29 23.85 -10.35 -7.90
C SER A 29 23.74 -9.46 -9.14
N ALA A 30 22.98 -8.37 -9.04
CA ALA A 30 22.93 -7.34 -10.07
C ALA A 30 24.17 -6.43 -9.97
N PRO A 31 24.93 -6.22 -11.07
CA PRO A 31 26.02 -5.27 -11.10
C PRO A 31 25.53 -3.83 -11.35
N SER A 32 26.31 -2.91 -10.80
CA SER A 32 26.22 -1.46 -10.90
C SER A 32 26.10 -0.95 -12.34
N GLN A 33 25.13 -0.06 -12.58
CA GLN A 33 24.94 0.63 -13.86
C GLN A 33 25.89 1.86 -13.96
N PRO A 34 26.71 1.99 -15.02
CA PRO A 34 27.47 3.20 -15.28
C PRO A 34 26.63 4.30 -15.98
N ALA A 35 27.09 5.53 -15.81
CA ALA A 35 26.54 6.78 -16.29
C ALA A 35 26.22 6.82 -17.80
N ALA A 36 25.07 7.39 -18.15
CA ALA A 36 24.68 7.70 -19.51
C ALA A 36 25.64 8.75 -20.13
N THR A 37 26.36 8.33 -21.17
CA THR A 37 27.20 9.18 -22.01
C THR A 37 26.39 9.58 -23.26
N ALA A 38 26.56 10.84 -23.66
CA ALA A 38 25.83 11.54 -24.71
C ALA A 38 25.67 10.78 -26.03
N ALA A 39 24.47 10.80 -26.58
CA ALA A 39 24.19 10.35 -27.95
C ALA A 39 24.62 11.45 -28.95
N ALA A 40 25.63 11.12 -29.76
CA ALA A 40 25.99 11.89 -30.93
C ALA A 40 25.00 11.58 -32.07
N SER A 41 24.51 12.64 -32.74
CA SER A 41 23.67 12.55 -33.94
C SER A 41 24.47 11.97 -35.12
N PRO A 42 23.91 11.04 -35.92
CA PRO A 42 24.54 10.66 -37.18
C PRO A 42 24.32 11.75 -38.24
N THR A 43 25.39 12.43 -38.63
CA THR A 43 25.42 13.26 -39.83
C THR A 43 25.39 12.33 -41.04
N ALA A 44 24.21 12.18 -41.66
CA ALA A 44 24.09 11.58 -42.98
C ALA A 44 24.62 12.58 -44.02
N ASP A 45 25.79 12.29 -44.57
CA ASP A 45 26.38 12.98 -45.71
C ASP A 45 25.60 12.57 -46.98
N LEU A 46 24.69 13.44 -47.43
CA LEU A 46 23.95 13.28 -48.67
C LEU A 46 24.64 14.11 -49.75
N THR A 47 25.28 13.42 -50.68
CA THR A 47 25.85 14.00 -51.90
C THR A 47 24.70 14.46 -52.80
N PRO A 48 24.65 15.73 -53.27
CA PRO A 48 23.54 16.20 -54.08
C PRO A 48 23.62 15.69 -55.52
N VAL A 49 22.52 15.09 -55.99
CA VAL A 49 22.30 14.74 -57.40
C VAL A 49 22.00 16.01 -58.20
N PRO A 50 22.74 16.32 -59.30
CA PRO A 50 22.43 17.47 -60.14
C PRO A 50 21.13 17.26 -60.94
N GLY A 51 20.14 18.13 -60.73
CA GLY A 51 18.94 18.22 -61.60
C GLY A 51 17.56 18.31 -60.92
N GLY A 52 17.47 18.37 -59.59
CA GLY A 52 16.17 18.47 -58.89
C GLY A 52 15.55 19.88 -58.94
N PRO A 53 14.21 20.02 -59.06
CA PRO A 53 13.53 21.31 -59.01
C PRO A 53 13.73 22.01 -57.66
N ALA A 54 13.90 23.32 -57.68
CA ALA A 54 14.20 24.14 -56.51
C ALA A 54 13.16 23.96 -55.38
N PRO A 55 13.57 23.77 -54.11
CA PRO A 55 12.65 23.64 -53.00
C PRO A 55 11.88 24.94 -52.75
N ALA A 56 10.57 24.81 -52.52
CA ALA A 56 9.68 25.90 -52.16
C ALA A 56 10.10 26.57 -50.84
N PRO A 57 9.83 27.88 -50.65
CA PRO A 57 10.19 28.57 -49.41
C PRO A 57 9.52 27.90 -48.21
N THR A 58 10.33 27.58 -47.20
CA THR A 58 9.88 27.06 -45.92
C THR A 58 8.94 28.09 -45.28
N PRO A 59 7.70 27.74 -44.89
CA PRO A 59 6.83 28.66 -44.18
C PRO A 59 7.48 29.04 -42.83
N PRO A 60 7.29 30.28 -42.34
CA PRO A 60 7.86 30.71 -41.07
C PRO A 60 7.36 29.79 -39.95
N ALA A 61 8.29 29.31 -39.13
CA ALA A 61 8.03 28.50 -37.94
C ALA A 61 7.30 29.35 -36.88
N GLY A 62 6.00 29.58 -37.10
CA GLY A 62 5.11 30.29 -36.21
C GLY A 62 4.22 29.34 -35.42
N ASN A 63 4.77 28.22 -34.94
CA ASN A 63 4.08 27.40 -33.95
C ASN A 63 4.50 27.92 -32.58
N GLY A 64 3.85 29.01 -32.15
CA GLY A 64 3.77 29.31 -30.72
C GLY A 64 3.02 28.17 -30.06
N GLU A 65 3.73 27.08 -29.76
CA GLU A 65 3.22 25.93 -29.04
C GLU A 65 2.69 26.49 -27.72
N PHE A 66 1.37 26.47 -27.56
CA PHE A 66 0.71 26.92 -26.36
C PHE A 66 1.21 25.99 -25.24
N ALA A 67 2.28 26.40 -24.56
CA ALA A 67 2.81 25.65 -23.44
C ALA A 67 1.70 25.62 -22.39
N LEU A 68 1.10 24.45 -22.22
CA LEU A 68 0.11 24.25 -21.17
C LEU A 68 0.81 24.58 -19.85
N PRO A 69 0.21 25.42 -19.00
CA PRO A 69 0.79 25.72 -17.70
C PRO A 69 1.02 24.40 -16.98
N ALA A 70 2.27 24.17 -16.55
CA ALA A 70 2.60 22.98 -15.79
C ALA A 70 1.70 22.95 -14.54
N PRO A 71 1.04 21.82 -14.23
CA PRO A 71 0.21 21.73 -13.05
C PRO A 71 1.06 22.01 -11.82
N VAL A 72 0.79 23.14 -11.15
CA VAL A 72 1.43 23.47 -9.88
C VAL A 72 0.72 22.67 -8.81
N CYS A 73 1.41 21.67 -8.29
CA CYS A 73 0.91 20.77 -7.28
C CYS A 73 1.67 21.08 -5.98
N PRO A 74 1.24 22.10 -5.21
CA PRO A 74 1.99 22.54 -4.05
C PRO A 74 1.99 21.43 -2.99
N GLY A 75 3.16 20.84 -2.78
CA GLY A 75 3.38 19.91 -1.68
C GLY A 75 3.11 20.57 -0.32
N PRO A 76 2.94 19.78 0.74
CA PRO A 76 2.80 20.31 2.08
C PRO A 76 4.04 21.12 2.46
N ALA A 77 3.84 22.23 3.18
CA ALA A 77 4.92 23.13 3.60
C ALA A 77 5.88 22.51 4.64
N LYS A 78 5.51 21.36 5.19
CA LYS A 78 6.27 20.60 6.18
C LYS A 78 6.31 19.14 5.76
N GLU A 79 7.38 18.46 6.17
CA GLU A 79 7.44 17.00 6.09
C GLU A 79 6.24 16.39 6.83
N VAL A 80 5.64 15.38 6.21
CA VAL A 80 4.46 14.70 6.74
C VAL A 80 4.92 13.37 7.30
N LEU A 81 4.57 13.12 8.55
CA LEU A 81 4.85 11.84 9.22
C LEU A 81 3.62 10.91 9.09
N PRO A 82 3.84 9.58 9.06
CA PRO A 82 2.74 8.62 9.10
C PRO A 82 1.84 8.85 10.33
N PRO A 83 0.50 8.84 10.18
CA PRO A 83 -0.37 9.00 11.32
C PRO A 83 -0.31 7.78 12.25
N PRO A 84 -0.42 7.96 13.57
CA PRO A 84 -0.56 6.84 14.50
C PRO A 84 -1.87 6.08 14.23
N VAL A 85 -1.80 4.75 14.24
CA VAL A 85 -2.97 3.88 14.06
C VAL A 85 -3.46 3.42 15.41
N GLN A 86 -4.74 3.66 15.71
CA GLN A 86 -5.36 3.18 16.94
C GLN A 86 -6.18 1.92 16.65
N VAL A 87 -6.04 0.92 17.53
CA VAL A 87 -6.78 -0.34 17.48
C VAL A 87 -7.61 -0.46 18.74
N ALA A 88 -8.87 -0.84 18.60
CA ALA A 88 -9.80 -1.01 19.70
C ALA A 88 -10.62 -2.29 19.58
N LEU A 89 -10.97 -2.88 20.72
CA LEU A 89 -11.88 -4.01 20.84
C LEU A 89 -13.30 -3.56 21.25
N PRO A 90 -14.32 -4.42 21.04
CA PRO A 90 -15.69 -4.12 21.43
C PRO A 90 -15.89 -3.93 22.94
N ASP A 91 -14.99 -4.47 23.76
CA ASP A 91 -15.01 -4.35 25.22
C ASP A 91 -14.44 -3.00 25.74
N GLY A 92 -13.98 -2.15 24.82
CA GLY A 92 -13.41 -0.83 25.12
C GLY A 92 -11.91 -0.81 25.34
N GLN A 93 -11.21 -1.96 25.28
CA GLN A 93 -9.75 -1.97 25.25
C GLN A 93 -9.25 -1.27 23.98
N SER A 94 -8.21 -0.45 24.09
CA SER A 94 -7.58 0.17 22.93
C SER A 94 -6.10 0.42 23.14
N ILE A 95 -5.35 0.40 22.05
CA ILE A 95 -3.91 0.64 21.99
C ILE A 95 -3.57 1.47 20.76
N VAL A 96 -2.42 2.14 20.79
CA VAL A 96 -1.77 2.65 19.57
C VAL A 96 -0.88 1.52 19.05
N ALA A 97 -1.09 1.12 17.81
CA ALA A 97 -0.31 0.06 17.20
C ALA A 97 1.15 0.49 16.99
N THR A 98 2.06 -0.47 17.09
CA THR A 98 3.48 -0.25 16.80
C THR A 98 3.64 0.03 15.30
N PRO A 99 4.32 1.13 14.91
CA PRO A 99 4.63 1.37 13.51
C PRO A 99 5.50 0.24 12.93
N GLY A 100 5.11 -0.33 11.80
CA GLY A 100 5.92 -1.22 10.98
C GLY A 100 6.64 -0.42 9.91
N SER A 101 6.31 -0.66 8.65
CA SER A 101 6.73 0.14 7.51
C SER A 101 5.73 1.24 7.13
N ALA A 102 6.19 2.32 6.52
CA ALA A 102 5.30 3.33 5.93
C ALA A 102 5.96 4.01 4.73
N THR A 103 5.15 4.29 3.71
CA THR A 103 5.53 5.09 2.55
C THR A 103 4.50 6.18 2.36
N LEU A 104 4.92 7.44 2.38
CA LEU A 104 4.08 8.60 2.09
C LEU A 104 4.56 9.27 0.82
N THR A 105 3.61 9.63 -0.03
CA THR A 105 3.85 10.32 -1.30
C THR A 105 3.02 11.61 -1.29
N THR A 106 3.70 12.71 -1.54
CA THR A 106 3.09 14.01 -1.82
C THR A 106 3.29 14.34 -3.29
N CYS A 107 2.76 15.48 -3.74
CA CYS A 107 2.95 15.89 -5.12
C CYS A 107 4.40 16.26 -5.47
N THR A 108 5.25 16.56 -4.48
CA THR A 108 6.63 17.04 -4.70
C THR A 108 7.69 16.15 -4.07
N THR A 109 7.33 15.31 -3.10
CA THR A 109 8.27 14.52 -2.30
C THR A 109 7.68 13.17 -1.94
N GLY A 110 8.54 12.17 -1.72
CA GLY A 110 8.18 10.90 -1.10
C GLY A 110 9.07 10.64 0.11
N SER A 111 8.52 10.00 1.13
CA SER A 111 9.25 9.56 2.32
C SER A 111 8.89 8.12 2.61
N ALA A 112 9.89 7.29 2.93
CA ALA A 112 9.68 5.95 3.45
C ALA A 112 10.33 5.85 4.82
N SER A 113 9.63 5.21 5.76
CA SER A 113 10.15 4.84 7.07
C SER A 113 9.95 3.34 7.23
N ASP A 114 11.01 2.66 7.65
CA ASP A 114 10.94 1.25 8.02
C ASP A 114 11.36 1.13 9.47
N THR A 115 10.45 0.65 10.30
CA THR A 115 10.73 0.35 11.70
C THR A 115 11.09 -1.12 11.76
N VAL A 116 12.36 -1.41 12.07
CA VAL A 116 12.86 -2.80 12.17
C VAL A 116 11.93 -3.59 13.07
N GLY A 117 11.35 -4.65 12.51
CA GLY A 117 10.24 -5.45 13.06
C GLY A 117 10.49 -6.04 14.44
N GLN A 118 10.39 -5.21 15.46
CA GLN A 118 10.21 -5.67 16.82
C GLN A 118 8.76 -6.09 16.98
N ASP A 119 8.57 -7.28 17.53
CA ASP A 119 7.22 -7.70 17.90
C ASP A 119 6.65 -6.69 18.91
N PRO A 120 5.38 -6.28 18.72
CA PRO A 120 4.75 -5.30 19.60
C PRO A 120 4.76 -5.77 21.05
N ALA A 121 5.24 -4.94 21.98
CA ALA A 121 5.34 -5.32 23.39
C ALA A 121 4.00 -5.31 24.13
N VAL A 122 2.99 -4.63 23.56
CA VAL A 122 1.64 -4.49 24.14
C VAL A 122 0.65 -5.20 23.22
N GLY A 123 -0.25 -5.97 23.84
CA GLY A 123 -1.30 -6.69 23.13
C GLY A 123 -2.68 -6.47 23.72
N LEU A 124 -3.67 -6.93 22.97
CA LEU A 124 -5.08 -6.96 23.34
C LEU A 124 -5.48 -8.40 23.68
N THR A 125 -6.46 -8.58 24.56
CA THR A 125 -7.05 -9.90 24.81
C THR A 125 -8.43 -9.95 24.17
N ALA A 126 -8.66 -10.90 23.29
CA ALA A 126 -9.90 -10.97 22.52
C ALA A 126 -10.47 -12.38 22.44
N ARG A 127 -11.71 -12.50 21.97
CA ARG A 127 -12.34 -13.79 21.72
C ARG A 127 -12.33 -14.11 20.24
N ALA A 128 -12.28 -15.40 19.92
CA ALA A 128 -12.49 -15.84 18.54
C ALA A 128 -13.84 -15.33 18.01
N GLY A 129 -13.81 -14.62 16.88
CA GLY A 129 -14.99 -14.04 16.24
C GLY A 129 -15.28 -12.58 16.62
N ASP A 130 -14.54 -11.99 17.56
CA ASP A 130 -14.59 -10.55 17.80
C ASP A 130 -14.12 -9.77 16.55
N ARG A 131 -14.57 -8.51 16.45
CA ARG A 131 -14.11 -7.57 15.42
C ARG A 131 -13.36 -6.43 16.09
N LEU A 132 -12.15 -6.18 15.62
CA LEU A 132 -11.36 -5.03 16.05
C LEU A 132 -11.67 -3.82 15.17
N THR A 133 -11.71 -2.65 15.77
CA THR A 133 -11.80 -1.38 15.06
C THR A 133 -10.40 -0.82 14.86
N VAL A 134 -10.02 -0.57 13.61
CA VAL A 134 -8.80 0.16 13.24
C VAL A 134 -9.19 1.58 12.88
N SER A 135 -8.51 2.56 13.44
CA SER A 135 -8.80 3.98 13.20
C SER A 135 -7.55 4.80 12.97
N VAL A 136 -7.71 5.84 12.16
CA VAL A 136 -6.70 6.87 11.92
C VAL A 136 -7.18 8.20 12.53
N PRO A 137 -6.26 9.12 12.88
CA PRO A 137 -6.62 10.39 13.47
C PRO A 137 -7.45 11.25 12.52
N PRO A 138 -8.18 12.25 13.04
CA PRO A 138 -8.87 13.23 12.21
C PRO A 138 -7.94 13.86 11.17
N GLY A 139 -8.47 14.10 9.97
CA GLY A 139 -7.69 14.61 8.85
C GLY A 139 -7.05 13.54 7.96
N TRP A 140 -7.29 12.26 8.25
CA TRP A 140 -6.93 11.12 7.41
C TRP A 140 -8.15 10.27 7.10
N VAL A 141 -8.14 9.67 5.91
CA VAL A 141 -9.15 8.70 5.49
C VAL A 141 -8.49 7.43 5.00
N ILE A 142 -9.14 6.30 5.26
CA ILE A 142 -8.71 4.97 4.83
C ILE A 142 -9.32 4.72 3.46
N LEU A 143 -8.49 4.39 2.47
CA LEU A 143 -8.90 4.03 1.12
C LEU A 143 -9.02 2.51 0.96
N ALA A 144 -8.07 1.78 1.52
CA ALA A 144 -8.09 0.32 1.54
C ALA A 144 -7.35 -0.20 2.77
N TYR A 145 -7.66 -1.45 3.15
CA TYR A 145 -6.96 -2.11 4.23
C TYR A 145 -6.77 -3.60 3.95
N GLU A 146 -5.67 -4.14 4.47
CA GLU A 146 -5.30 -5.55 4.41
C GLU A 146 -4.89 -5.99 5.82
N GLY A 147 -5.38 -7.15 6.25
CA GLY A 147 -5.02 -7.74 7.54
C GLY A 147 -4.08 -8.92 7.36
N SER A 148 -3.09 -9.06 8.22
CA SER A 148 -2.28 -10.25 8.32
C SER A 148 -2.16 -10.69 9.77
N ASP A 149 -1.98 -11.99 9.99
CA ASP A 149 -1.66 -12.51 11.31
C ASP A 149 -0.61 -13.60 11.21
N ARG A 150 0.33 -13.60 12.16
CA ARG A 150 1.30 -14.69 12.34
C ARG A 150 1.30 -15.13 13.80
N PRO A 151 1.40 -16.44 14.08
CA PRO A 151 1.56 -16.88 15.45
C PRO A 151 2.84 -16.28 16.03
N ALA A 152 2.81 -15.89 17.31
CA ALA A 152 3.99 -15.36 17.99
C ALA A 152 5.14 -16.40 18.06
N VAL A 153 4.79 -17.68 17.95
CA VAL A 153 5.75 -18.79 17.87
C VAL A 153 5.38 -19.65 16.65
N GLY A 154 6.29 -19.74 15.69
CA GLY A 154 6.17 -20.62 14.52
C GLY A 154 6.13 -19.87 13.18
N GLU A 155 5.95 -20.64 12.11
CA GLU A 155 5.81 -20.12 10.74
C GLU A 155 4.34 -20.15 10.30
N GLY A 156 4.00 -19.23 9.40
CA GLY A 156 2.69 -19.14 8.78
C GLY A 156 2.04 -17.78 9.03
N ALA A 157 1.76 -17.06 7.94
CA ALA A 157 0.95 -15.86 7.98
C ALA A 157 -0.37 -16.13 7.27
N ASN A 158 -1.50 -15.82 7.89
CA ASN A 158 -2.74 -15.68 7.13
C ASN A 158 -2.81 -14.23 6.67
N VAL A 159 -3.17 -14.04 5.40
CA VAL A 159 -3.38 -12.72 4.83
C VAL A 159 -4.84 -12.65 4.40
N THR A 160 -5.54 -11.66 4.93
CA THR A 160 -6.87 -11.29 4.47
C THR A 160 -6.70 -10.45 3.21
N PRO A 161 -7.42 -10.73 2.12
CA PRO A 161 -7.35 -9.92 0.90
C PRO A 161 -7.58 -8.44 1.18
N GLU A 162 -6.95 -7.57 0.39
CA GLU A 162 -7.17 -6.13 0.46
C GLU A 162 -8.64 -5.78 0.21
N ILE A 163 -9.20 -4.95 1.09
CA ILE A 163 -10.58 -4.45 1.01
C ILE A 163 -10.54 -2.95 0.72
N VAL A 164 -11.07 -2.57 -0.44
CA VAL A 164 -11.21 -1.16 -0.84
C VAL A 164 -12.49 -0.58 -0.23
N THR A 165 -12.37 0.61 0.36
CA THR A 165 -13.49 1.36 0.93
C THR A 165 -13.97 2.41 -0.08
N THR A 166 -15.28 2.64 -0.13
CA THR A 166 -15.88 3.57 -1.10
C THR A 166 -16.12 4.96 -0.52
N THR A 167 -16.18 5.09 0.81
CA THR A 167 -16.56 6.33 1.50
C THR A 167 -15.38 7.06 2.13
N GLY A 168 -14.19 6.47 2.13
CA GLY A 168 -13.03 7.02 2.84
C GLY A 168 -13.27 7.17 4.34
N PRO A 169 -13.66 6.12 5.08
CA PRO A 169 -13.91 6.27 6.51
C PRO A 169 -12.60 6.50 7.27
N SER A 170 -12.66 7.15 8.43
CA SER A 170 -11.52 7.26 9.36
C SER A 170 -11.34 6.00 10.23
N GLN A 171 -12.25 5.04 10.11
CA GLN A 171 -12.23 3.78 10.87
C GLN A 171 -12.79 2.62 10.03
N VAL A 172 -12.25 1.42 10.23
CA VAL A 172 -12.70 0.17 9.61
C VAL A 172 -12.77 -0.94 10.65
N GLU A 173 -13.60 -1.94 10.40
CA GLU A 173 -13.69 -3.13 11.25
C GLU A 173 -13.03 -4.32 10.57
N MET A 174 -12.22 -5.06 11.34
CA MET A 174 -11.52 -6.24 10.87
C MET A 174 -11.83 -7.43 11.78
N PRO A 175 -12.00 -8.64 11.24
CA PRO A 175 -12.14 -9.83 12.07
C PRO A 175 -10.83 -10.12 12.81
N ILE A 176 -10.93 -10.54 14.06
CA ILE A 176 -9.78 -11.07 14.80
C ILE A 176 -9.46 -12.48 14.26
N PRO A 177 -8.18 -12.86 14.17
CA PRO A 177 -7.79 -14.20 13.75
C PRO A 177 -8.52 -15.27 14.58
N ALA A 178 -9.07 -16.28 13.91
CA ALA A 178 -9.80 -17.37 14.58
C ALA A 178 -8.88 -18.34 15.35
N ARG A 179 -7.57 -18.11 15.33
CA ARG A 179 -6.56 -18.96 15.96
C ARG A 179 -6.41 -18.58 17.42
N SER A 180 -6.55 -19.56 18.31
CA SER A 180 -6.29 -19.41 19.75
C SER A 180 -4.82 -19.12 20.04
N GLY A 181 -4.55 -18.42 21.14
CA GLY A 181 -3.22 -18.10 21.62
C GLY A 181 -2.70 -16.75 21.11
N ARG A 182 -1.40 -16.53 21.26
CA ARG A 182 -0.76 -15.25 20.93
C ARG A 182 -0.43 -15.16 19.44
N SER A 183 -0.92 -14.09 18.82
CA SER A 183 -0.66 -13.76 17.42
C SER A 183 -0.15 -12.32 17.31
N VAL A 184 0.76 -12.08 16.37
CA VAL A 184 1.12 -10.74 15.92
C VAL A 184 0.26 -10.43 14.72
N VAL A 185 -0.59 -9.42 14.87
CA VAL A 185 -1.50 -8.95 13.82
C VAL A 185 -0.86 -7.75 13.15
N GLY A 186 -0.76 -7.81 11.83
CA GLY A 186 -0.39 -6.69 10.97
C GLY A 186 -1.61 -6.12 10.27
N VAL A 187 -1.66 -4.81 10.14
CA VAL A 187 -2.66 -4.13 9.32
C VAL A 187 -1.95 -3.18 8.38
N THR A 188 -2.13 -3.41 7.08
CA THR A 188 -1.67 -2.47 6.06
C THR A 188 -2.83 -1.58 5.66
N LEU A 189 -2.68 -0.26 5.78
CA LEU A 189 -3.67 0.72 5.39
C LEU A 189 -3.15 1.55 4.22
N SER A 190 -3.96 1.64 3.17
CA SER A 190 -3.83 2.68 2.14
C SER A 190 -4.65 3.88 2.61
N ILE A 191 -4.00 5.03 2.81
CA ILE A 191 -4.61 6.22 3.39
C ILE A 191 -4.40 7.44 2.50
N VAL A 192 -5.26 8.45 2.65
CA VAL A 192 -5.03 9.79 2.08
C VAL A 192 -5.37 10.85 3.12
N SER A 193 -4.64 11.96 3.10
CA SER A 193 -4.98 13.13 3.90
C SER A 193 -6.32 13.72 3.44
N ALA A 194 -7.06 14.34 4.35
CA ALA A 194 -8.37 14.90 4.05
C ALA A 194 -8.32 16.03 3.00
N ASP A 195 -7.16 16.67 2.82
CA ASP A 195 -6.91 17.67 1.77
C ASP A 195 -6.47 17.05 0.43
N GLY A 196 -6.33 15.71 0.35
CA GLY A 196 -5.99 14.97 -0.85
C GLY A 196 -4.52 15.08 -1.29
N ARG A 197 -3.66 15.74 -0.51
CA ARG A 197 -2.28 16.07 -0.92
C ARG A 197 -1.25 15.00 -0.57
N VAL A 198 -1.58 14.12 0.35
CA VAL A 198 -0.67 13.08 0.85
C VAL A 198 -1.36 11.74 0.73
N VAL A 199 -0.76 10.81 0.01
CA VAL A 199 -1.22 9.43 -0.09
C VAL A 199 -0.19 8.56 0.60
N GLY A 200 -0.64 7.61 1.39
CA GLY A 200 0.23 6.76 2.19
C GLY A 200 -0.14 5.30 2.12
N ARG A 201 0.86 4.44 2.27
CA ARG A 201 0.69 3.05 2.67
C ARG A 201 1.40 2.88 4.01
N ILE A 202 0.67 2.47 5.04
CA ILE A 202 1.21 2.30 6.39
C ILE A 202 0.94 0.89 6.88
N GLU A 203 1.92 0.30 7.54
CA GLU A 203 1.83 -0.98 8.21
C GLU A 203 1.87 -0.73 9.71
N ALA A 204 0.90 -1.30 10.42
CA ALA A 204 0.75 -1.18 11.85
C ALA A 204 0.69 -2.59 12.47
N LEU A 205 1.45 -2.81 13.54
CA LEU A 205 1.60 -4.11 14.19
C LEU A 205 1.08 -4.05 15.63
N PHE A 206 0.37 -5.09 16.07
CA PHE A 206 -0.01 -5.26 17.47
C PHE A 206 -0.12 -6.74 17.86
N GLN A 207 -0.03 -7.05 19.15
CA GLN A 207 -0.26 -8.41 19.63
C GLN A 207 -1.74 -8.61 19.99
N VAL A 208 -2.25 -9.81 19.73
CA VAL A 208 -3.55 -10.25 20.22
C VAL A 208 -3.37 -11.62 20.87
N GLU A 209 -3.92 -11.78 22.06
CA GLU A 209 -4.08 -13.07 22.73
C GLU A 209 -5.54 -13.48 22.61
N VAL A 210 -5.81 -14.58 21.90
CA VAL A 210 -7.17 -15.08 21.64
C VAL A 210 -7.47 -16.24 22.57
N ASP A 211 -8.49 -16.04 23.43
CA ASP A 211 -9.01 -17.04 24.36
C ASP A 211 -10.04 -17.99 23.71
#